data_AF-G5GE36-F1
#
_entry.id   AF-G5GE36-F1
#
_cell.length_a   1.000
_cell.length_b   1.000
_cell.length_c   1.000
_cell.angle_alpha   90.00
_cell.angle_beta   90.00
_cell.angle_gamma   90.00
#
_symmetry.space_group_name_H-M   'P 1'
#
loop_
_entity.id
_entity.type
_entity.pdbx_description
1 polymer ?
#
loop_
_entity_poly.entity_id
_entity_poly.type
_entity_poly.pdbx_seq_one_letter_code
_entity_poly.pdbx_strand_id
1 'polypeptide(L)' 'MNVEFWKKHQNTPLSDAKAMLKESHQQVMDLIATFSDNELFNKGIFDWTSTSTLGSYSVSATSSHYNWAIKKIKVHIKIQ' A
#
# COMPACT_ATOMS: atom_id res chain seq x y z
N MET A 1 4.51 9.66 -10.14
CA MET A 1 4.75 9.24 -8.74
C MET A 1 5.91 8.26 -8.57
N ASN A 2 6.21 7.37 -9.52
CA ASN A 2 7.12 6.24 -9.28
C ASN A 2 8.63 6.55 -9.41
N VAL A 3 9.03 7.59 -10.15
CA VAL A 3 10.45 7.86 -10.44
C VAL A 3 11.23 8.29 -9.19
N GLU A 4 10.64 9.14 -8.34
CA GLU A 4 11.33 9.62 -7.14
C GLU A 4 11.47 8.52 -6.08
N PHE A 5 10.46 7.68 -5.88
CA PHE A 5 10.58 6.49 -5.03
C PHE A 5 11.63 5.50 -5.57
N TRP A 6 11.66 5.28 -6.89
CA TRP A 6 12.67 4.44 -7.52
C TRP A 6 14.08 5.00 -7.27
N LYS A 7 14.32 6.28 -7.52
CA LYS A 7 15.62 6.94 -7.26
C LYS A 7 16.03 6.83 -5.80
N LYS A 8 15.12 7.12 -4.87
CA LYS A 8 15.37 7.08 -3.42
C LYS A 8 15.84 5.71 -2.94
N HIS A 9 15.29 4.64 -3.51
CA HIS A 9 15.50 3.28 -3.02
C HIS A 9 16.49 2.45 -3.86
N GLN A 10 17.25 3.07 -4.79
CA GLN A 10 18.25 2.34 -5.60
C GLN A 10 19.29 1.58 -4.77
N ASN A 11 19.66 2.15 -3.61
CA ASN A 11 20.67 1.57 -2.72
C ASN A 11 20.05 0.87 -1.49
N THR A 12 18.72 0.70 -1.43
CA THR A 12 18.08 0.02 -0.31
C THR A 12 18.31 -1.50 -0.44
N PRO A 13 18.98 -2.16 0.53
CA PRO A 13 19.14 -3.61 0.50
C PRO A 13 17.80 -4.34 0.51
N LEU A 14 17.75 -5.53 -0.11
CA LEU A 14 16.51 -6.32 -0.15
C LEU A 14 16.01 -6.71 1.25
N SER A 15 16.92 -6.99 2.20
CA SER A 15 16.59 -7.25 3.60
C SER A 15 15.80 -6.08 4.20
N ASP A 16 16.28 -4.88 3.96
CA ASP A 16 15.76 -3.66 4.57
C ASP A 16 14.44 -3.28 3.90
N ALA A 17 14.34 -3.40 2.58
CA ALA A 17 13.08 -3.21 1.86
C ALA A 17 11.97 -4.15 2.36
N LYS A 18 12.30 -5.42 2.69
CA LYS A 18 11.35 -6.37 3.28
C LYS A 18 10.96 -5.98 4.71
N ALA A 19 11.92 -5.54 5.51
CA ALA A 19 11.67 -5.08 6.88
C ALA A 19 10.76 -3.84 6.88
N MET A 20 11.07 -2.84 6.05
CA MET A 20 10.28 -1.62 5.88
C MET A 20 8.86 -1.93 5.38
N LEU A 21 8.70 -2.87 4.44
CA LEU A 21 7.38 -3.30 3.97
C LEU A 21 6.58 -3.96 5.10
N LYS A 22 7.19 -4.83 5.90
CA LYS A 22 6.53 -5.50 7.02
C LYS A 22 6.09 -4.50 8.08
N GLU A 23 6.97 -3.57 8.44
CA GLU A 23 6.70 -2.52 9.42
C GLU A 23 5.58 -1.59 8.95
N SER A 24 5.69 -1.04 7.75
CA SER A 24 4.66 -0.16 7.20
C SER A 24 3.32 -0.86 6.99
N HIS A 25 3.31 -2.15 6.61
CA HIS A 25 2.09 -2.94 6.54
C HIS A 25 1.41 -3.01 7.92
N GLN A 26 2.16 -3.33 8.98
CA GLN A 26 1.61 -3.38 10.33
C GLN A 26 1.03 -2.03 10.76
N GLN A 27 1.76 -0.93 10.54
CA GLN A 27 1.29 0.43 10.84
C GLN A 27 -0.02 0.78 10.12
N VAL A 28 -0.15 0.39 8.86
CA VAL A 28 -1.39 0.60 8.09
C VAL A 28 -2.52 -0.27 8.63
N MET A 29 -2.27 -1.54 8.98
CA MET A 29 -3.29 -2.41 9.57
C MET A 29 -3.77 -1.89 10.93
N ASP A 30 -2.85 -1.42 11.77
CA ASP A 30 -3.17 -0.83 13.07
C ASP A 30 -4.00 0.44 12.88
N LEU A 31 -3.65 1.30 11.92
CA LEU A 31 -4.42 2.50 11.57
C LEU A 31 -5.82 2.14 11.07
N ILE A 32 -5.95 1.18 10.15
CA ILE A 32 -7.25 0.73 9.63
C ILE A 32 -8.15 0.23 10.77
N ALA A 33 -7.58 -0.50 11.75
CA ALA A 33 -8.31 -1.03 12.89
C ALA A 33 -8.84 0.05 13.85
N THR A 34 -8.34 1.28 13.77
CA THR A 34 -8.88 2.41 14.58
C THR A 34 -10.17 3.00 14.03
N PHE A 35 -10.52 2.71 12.77
CA PHE A 35 -11.72 3.26 12.14
C PHE A 35 -12.93 2.35 12.31
N SER A 36 -14.10 2.97 12.45
CA SER A 36 -15.40 2.30 12.43
C SER A 36 -15.82 1.88 11.02
N ASP A 37 -16.78 0.95 10.93
CA ASP A 37 -17.40 0.58 9.65
C ASP A 37 -17.99 1.78 8.91
N ASN A 38 -18.58 2.73 9.63
CA ASN A 38 -19.10 3.95 9.04
C ASN A 38 -17.99 4.77 8.36
N GLU A 39 -16.85 4.95 9.03
CA GLU A 39 -15.69 5.66 8.49
C GLU A 39 -15.06 4.93 7.30
N LEU A 40 -15.02 3.60 7.33
CA LEU A 40 -14.40 2.79 6.28
C LEU A 40 -15.26 2.69 5.02
N PHE A 41 -16.57 2.58 5.16
CA PHE A 41 -17.45 2.15 4.06
C PHE A 41 -18.44 3.20 3.56
N ASN A 42 -18.55 4.37 4.22
CA ASN A 42 -19.38 5.47 3.72
C ASN A 42 -18.56 6.60 3.06
N LYS A 43 -19.22 7.31 2.14
CA LYS A 43 -18.65 8.46 1.43
C LYS A 43 -18.87 9.75 2.21
N GLY A 44 -18.02 10.75 2.00
CA GLY A 44 -18.18 12.07 2.61
C GLY A 44 -17.89 12.12 4.12
N ILE A 45 -17.32 11.05 4.68
CA ILE A 45 -16.84 11.06 6.08
C ILE A 45 -15.54 11.87 6.21
N PHE A 46 -14.65 11.72 5.22
CA PHE A 46 -13.37 12.44 5.17
C PHE A 46 -13.29 13.27 3.89
N ASP A 47 -13.05 14.58 4.02
CA ASP A 47 -13.05 15.52 2.87
C ASP A 47 -12.07 15.11 1.76
N TRP A 48 -10.94 14.52 2.13
CA TRP A 48 -9.89 14.13 1.19
C TRP A 48 -10.22 12.86 0.39
N THR A 49 -11.21 12.05 0.79
CA THR A 49 -11.59 10.84 0.04
C THR A 49 -12.52 11.15 -1.13
N SER A 50 -12.97 12.40 -1.26
CA SER A 50 -13.82 12.90 -2.35
C SER A 50 -15.03 11.97 -2.59
N THR A 51 -15.13 11.34 -3.76
CA THR A 51 -16.25 10.45 -4.15
C THR A 51 -16.06 8.98 -3.76
N SER A 52 -14.91 8.64 -3.16
CA SER A 52 -14.56 7.29 -2.72
C SER A 52 -14.70 7.13 -1.19
N THR A 53 -14.66 5.89 -0.73
CA THR A 53 -14.61 5.54 0.70
C THR A 53 -13.17 5.41 1.17
N LEU A 54 -12.92 5.61 2.47
CA LEU A 54 -11.61 5.38 3.06
C LEU A 54 -11.13 3.94 2.83
N GLY A 55 -12.00 2.96 3.01
CA GLY A 55 -11.71 1.55 2.77
C GLY A 55 -11.23 1.27 1.34
N SER A 56 -11.75 2.00 0.34
CA SER A 56 -11.29 1.86 -1.05
C SER A 56 -9.84 2.31 -1.23
N TYR A 57 -9.42 3.38 -0.55
CA TYR A 57 -8.02 3.80 -0.53
C TYR A 57 -7.13 2.78 0.18
N SER A 58 -7.57 2.24 1.33
CA SER A 58 -6.86 1.20 2.06
C SER A 58 -6.62 -0.03 1.19
N VAL A 59 -7.65 -0.53 0.49
CA VAL A 59 -7.53 -1.66 -0.46
C VAL A 59 -6.58 -1.33 -1.61
N SER A 60 -6.70 -0.12 -2.18
CA SER A 60 -5.85 0.34 -3.29
C SER A 60 -4.38 0.37 -2.90
N ALA A 61 -4.06 0.87 -1.70
CA ALA A 61 -2.69 1.01 -1.21
C ALA A 61 -2.09 -0.28 -0.61
N THR A 62 -2.92 -1.26 -0.25
CA THR A 62 -2.48 -2.53 0.37
C THR A 62 -2.73 -3.72 -0.56
N SER A 63 -3.78 -4.51 -0.31
CA SER A 63 -4.04 -5.81 -0.94
C SER A 63 -4.03 -5.77 -2.46
N SER A 64 -4.65 -4.75 -3.07
CA SER A 64 -4.65 -4.58 -4.54
C SER A 64 -3.25 -4.30 -5.07
N HIS A 65 -2.50 -3.40 -4.41
CA HIS A 65 -1.13 -3.08 -4.81
C HIS A 65 -0.18 -4.25 -4.61
N TYR A 66 -0.30 -4.99 -3.51
CA TYR A 66 0.49 -6.19 -3.25
C TYR A 66 0.27 -7.23 -4.34
N ASN A 67 -0.98 -7.46 -4.74
CA ASN A 67 -1.30 -8.37 -5.84
C ASN A 67 -0.62 -7.96 -7.16
N TRP A 68 -0.63 -6.66 -7.49
CA TRP A 68 0.08 -6.14 -8.65
C TRP A 68 1.60 -6.32 -8.52
N ALA A 69 2.19 -5.94 -7.39
CA ALA A 69 3.62 -6.03 -7.14
C ALA A 69 4.13 -7.46 -7.22
N ILE A 70 3.41 -8.42 -6.61
CA ILE A 70 3.74 -9.85 -6.68
C ILE A 70 3.73 -10.34 -8.14
N LYS A 71 2.73 -9.95 -8.94
CA LYS A 71 2.69 -10.30 -10.37
C LYS A 71 3.92 -9.74 -11.11
N LYS A 72 4.28 -8.48 -10.87
CA LYS A 72 5.47 -7.87 -11.47
C LYS A 72 6.75 -8.58 -11.06
N ILE A 73 6.95 -8.85 -9.77
CA ILE A 73 8.13 -9.58 -9.26
C ILE A 73 8.23 -10.96 -9.92
N LYS A 74 7.13 -11.72 -9.97
CA LYS A 74 7.11 -13.06 -10.59
C LYS A 74 7.50 -13.03 -12.06
N VAL A 75 7.08 -12.01 -12.82
CA VAL A 75 7.47 -11.86 -14.22
C VAL A 75 8.98 -11.63 -14.34
N HIS A 76 9.58 -10.77 -13.51
CA HIS A 76 11.00 -10.46 -13.61
C HIS A 76 11.90 -11.58 -13.07
N ILE A 77 11.47 -12.29 -12.01
CA ILE A 77 12.17 -13.49 -11.52
C ILE A 77 12.17 -14.59 -12.58
N LYS A 78 11.07 -14.76 -13.34
CA LYS A 78 11.01 -15.78 -14.41
C LYS A 78 11.81 -15.42 -15.66
N ILE A 79 12.21 -14.16 -15.82
CA ILE A 79 13.02 -13.67 -16.94
C ILE A 79 14.51 -13.65 -16.57
N GLN A 80 14.86 -13.94 -15.30
CA GLN A 80 16.20 -14.29 -14.85
C GLN A 80 16.38 -15.81 -14.91
#